data_AF-A0A3S1PFU0-F1
#
_entry.id   AF-A0A3S1PFU0-F1
#
_cell.length_a   1.000
_cell.length_b   1.000
_cell.length_c   1.000
_cell.angle_alpha   90.00
_cell.angle_beta   90.00
_cell.angle_gamma   90.00
#
_symmetry.space_group_name_H-M   'P 1'
#
loop_
_entity.id
_entity.type
_entity.pdbx_description
1 polymer ?
#
loop_
_entity_poly.entity_id
_entity_poly.type
_entity_poly.pdbx_seq_one_letter_code
_entity_poly.pdbx_strand_id
1 'polypeptide(L)' 'CVGGSTGINIAGAIRLARELGPGHTIVTILADYGTRYQSKLFNPEFLRGKNLPVPGWMEERADISVPFEKVA' A
#
# COMPACT_ATOMS: atom_id res chain seq x y z
N CYS A 1 1.41 4.55 5.93
CA CYS A 1 1.60 3.28 5.20
C CYS A 1 2.43 2.30 6.04
N VAL A 2 2.27 0.98 5.82
CA VAL A 2 2.88 -0.11 6.61
C VAL A 2 3.77 -1.01 5.76
N GLY A 3 4.66 -1.78 6.39
CA GLY A 3 5.54 -2.74 5.70
C GLY A 3 4.83 -3.98 5.17
N GLY A 4 5.54 -4.77 4.36
CA GLY A 4 4.97 -5.94 3.66
C GLY A 4 4.48 -7.06 4.59
N SER A 5 5.17 -7.29 5.71
CA SER A 5 4.77 -8.28 6.72
C SER A 5 3.39 -7.98 7.32
N THR A 6 3.06 -6.70 7.47
CA THR A 6 1.73 -6.27 7.93
C THR A 6 0.64 -6.70 6.94
N GLY A 7 0.89 -6.61 5.63
CA GLY A 7 -0.03 -7.10 4.60
C GLY A 7 -0.29 -8.61 4.73
N ILE A 8 0.76 -9.40 4.99
CA ILE A 8 0.64 -10.85 5.23
C ILE A 8 -0.16 -11.15 6.50
N ASN A 9 0.12 -10.44 7.58
CA ASN A 9 -0.57 -10.58 8.86
C ASN A 9 -2.07 -10.29 8.74
N ILE A 10 -2.45 -9.23 8.00
CA ILE A 10 -3.86 -8.89 7.74
C ILE A 10 -4.53 -9.97 6.87
N ALA A 11 -3.85 -10.47 5.83
CA ALA A 11 -4.41 -11.55 5.01
C ALA A 11 -4.70 -12.81 5.84
N GLY A 12 -3.79 -13.17 6.76
CA GLY A 12 -3.99 -14.25 7.73
C GLY A 12 -5.14 -13.99 8.69
N ALA A 13 -5.23 -12.78 9.24
CA ALA A 13 -6.30 -12.40 10.16
C ALA A 13 -7.69 -12.45 9.49
N ILE A 14 -7.80 -11.99 8.24
CA ILE A 14 -9.04 -12.09 7.45
C ILE A 14 -9.43 -13.55 7.23
N ARG A 15 -8.47 -14.41 6.89
CA ARG A 15 -8.73 -15.84 6.68
C ARG A 15 -9.17 -16.53 7.97
N LEU A 16 -8.49 -16.25 9.08
CA LEU A 16 -8.88 -16.75 10.40
C LEU A 16 -10.28 -16.28 10.81
N ALA A 17 -10.61 -15.01 10.60
CA ALA A 17 -11.95 -14.49 10.87
C ALA A 17 -13.05 -15.22 10.07
N ARG A 18 -12.76 -15.60 8.82
CA ARG A 18 -13.68 -16.40 7.99
C ARG A 18 -13.84 -17.82 8.51
N GLU A 19 -12.77 -18.43 9.02
CA GLU A 19 -12.78 -19.79 9.57
C GLU A 19 -13.51 -19.86 10.92
N LEU A 20 -13.36 -18.85 11.79
CA LEU A 20 -14.05 -18.80 13.09
C LEU A 20 -15.50 -18.34 13.00
N GLY A 21 -15.86 -17.60 11.94
CA GLY A 21 -17.18 -17.03 11.77
C GLY A 21 -17.41 -15.74 12.58
N PRO A 22 -18.59 -15.09 12.40
CA PRO A 22 -18.89 -13.80 12.98
C PRO A 22 -18.94 -13.84 14.52
N GLY A 23 -18.70 -12.69 15.17
CA GLY A 23 -18.75 -12.54 16.63
C GLY A 23 -17.40 -12.69 17.34
N HIS A 24 -16.33 -12.99 16.62
CA HIS A 24 -14.97 -13.08 17.17
C HIS A 24 -14.17 -11.80 16.98
N THR A 25 -13.32 -11.47 17.95
CA THR A 25 -12.33 -10.39 17.86
C THR A 25 -10.96 -10.98 17.51
N ILE A 26 -10.41 -10.62 16.36
CA ILE A 26 -9.09 -11.05 15.91
C ILE A 26 -8.10 -9.91 16.07
N VAL A 27 -6.94 -10.22 16.66
CA VAL A 27 -5.82 -9.29 16.82
C VAL A 27 -4.66 -9.77 15.96
N THR A 28 -3.98 -8.84 15.28
CA THR A 28 -2.76 -9.11 14.53
C THR A 28 -1.78 -7.94 14.62
N ILE A 29 -0.56 -8.12 14.13
CA ILE A 29 0.54 -7.18 14.33
C ILE A 29 0.74 -6.29 13.09
N LEU A 30 0.80 -4.97 13.30
CA LEU A 30 1.33 -4.01 12.35
C LEU A 30 2.80 -3.76 12.68
N ALA A 31 3.71 -4.42 11.96
CA ALA A 31 5.08 -4.62 12.42
C ALA A 31 5.95 -3.36 12.33
N ASP A 32 5.82 -2.59 11.25
CA ASP A 32 6.59 -1.36 11.02
C ASP A 32 6.01 -0.47 9.90
N TYR A 33 6.66 0.67 9.69
CA TYR A 33 6.30 1.65 8.66
C TYR A 33 6.71 1.21 7.25
N GLY A 34 5.83 1.50 6.28
CA GLY A 34 6.07 1.20 4.86
C GLY A 34 7.17 2.05 4.21
N THR A 35 7.53 3.19 4.82
CA THR A 35 8.57 4.11 4.33
C THR A 35 9.93 3.43 4.17
N ARG A 36 10.24 2.44 5.02
CA ARG A 36 11.48 1.66 4.95
C ARG A 36 11.59 0.83 3.66
N TYR A 37 10.47 0.56 3.00
CA TYR A 37 10.39 -0.28 1.81
C TYR A 37 10.05 0.51 0.54
N GLN A 38 10.14 1.84 0.59
CA GLN A 38 9.67 2.72 -0.49
C GLN A 38 10.32 2.41 -1.85
N SER A 39 11.62 2.08 -1.88
CA SER A 39 12.35 1.77 -3.11
C SER A 39 11.89 0.50 -3.83
N LYS A 40 11.08 -0.35 -3.18
CA LYS A 40 10.55 -1.60 -3.74
C LYS A 40 9.03 -1.69 -3.60
N LEU A 41 8.53 -1.85 -2.37
CA LEU A 41 7.11 -2.10 -2.08
C LEU A 41 6.18 -0.96 -2.52
N PHE A 42 6.72 0.25 -2.66
CA PHE A 42 6.02 1.45 -3.13
C PHE A 42 6.75 2.07 -4.33
N ASN A 43 7.28 1.23 -5.22
CA ASN A 43 7.93 1.65 -6.45
C ASN A 43 7.21 1.02 -7.66
N PRO A 44 6.49 1.82 -8.48
CA PRO A 44 5.76 1.31 -9.64
C PRO A 44 6.61 0.50 -10.62
N GLU A 45 7.85 0.93 -10.89
CA GLU A 45 8.76 0.23 -11.81
C GLU A 45 9.12 -1.16 -11.27
N PHE A 46 9.51 -1.24 -9.98
CA PHE A 46 9.83 -2.49 -9.33
C PHE A 46 8.63 -3.45 -9.30
N LEU A 47 7.44 -2.93 -8.97
CA LEU A 47 6.20 -3.72 -8.88
C LEU A 47 5.80 -4.28 -10.25
N ARG A 48 5.80 -3.44 -11.31
CA ARG A 48 5.51 -3.90 -12.69
C ARG A 48 6.53 -4.94 -13.16
N GLY A 49 7.81 -4.74 -12.87
CA GLY A 49 8.87 -5.70 -13.17
C GLY A 49 8.72 -7.05 -12.45
N LYS A 50 7.88 -7.13 -11.41
CA LYS A 50 7.51 -8.36 -10.69
C LYS A 50 6.09 -8.83 -10.98
N ASN A 51 5.38 -8.20 -11.92
CA ASN A 51 3.97 -8.45 -12.22
C ASN A 51 3.08 -8.34 -10.96
N LEU A 52 3.36 -7.35 -10.12
CA LEU A 52 2.61 -7.02 -8.90
C LEU A 52 1.75 -5.77 -9.11
N PRO A 53 0.61 -5.65 -8.40
CA PRO A 53 -0.26 -4.49 -8.50
C PRO A 53 0.45 -3.21 -8.04
N VAL A 54 0.21 -2.12 -8.75
CA VAL A 54 0.70 -0.78 -8.41
C VAL A 54 -0.41 -0.01 -7.68
N PRO A 55 -0.12 0.75 -6.61
CA PRO A 55 -1.11 1.62 -5.98
C PRO A 55 -1.67 2.64 -6.97
N GLY A 56 -3.00 2.72 -7.14
CA GLY A 56 -3.63 3.54 -8.18
C GLY A 56 -3.22 5.01 -8.17
N TRP A 57 -3.10 5.62 -6.99
CA TRP A 57 -2.65 7.00 -6.81
C TRP A 57 -1.23 7.28 -7.31
N MET A 58 -0.39 6.25 -7.53
CA MET A 58 0.95 6.41 -8.12
C MET A 58 0.94 6.43 -9.66
N GLU A 59 -0.18 6.05 -10.27
CA GLU A 59 -0.37 6.06 -11.73
C GLU A 59 -1.14 7.32 -12.19
N GLU A 60 -1.80 8.00 -11.26
CA GLU A 60 -2.58 9.20 -11.52
C GLU A 60 -1.67 10.39 -11.88
N ARG A 61 -2.00 11.07 -12.97
CA ARG A 61 -1.42 12.38 -13.30
C ARG A 61 -2.30 13.48 -12.71
N ALA A 62 -1.68 14.44 -12.03
CA ALA A 62 -2.40 15.60 -11.54
C ALA A 62 -2.91 16.44 -12.74
N ASP A 63 -4.19 16.77 -12.73
CA ASP A 63 -4.84 17.69 -13.69
C ASP A 63 -4.90 19.13 -13.13
N ILE A 64 -3.90 19.49 -12.33
CA ILE A 64 -3.84 20.80 -11.67
C ILE A 64 -3.06 21.75 -12.57
N SER A 65 -3.72 22.79 -13.06
CA SER A 65 -3.06 23.91 -13.72
C SER A 65 -2.34 24.78 -12.69
N VAL A 66 -1.01 24.80 -12.73
CA VAL A 66 -0.19 25.62 -11.82
C VAL A 66 -0.13 27.06 -12.36
N PRO A 67 -0.52 28.09 -11.57
CA PRO A 67 -0.54 29.47 -12.02
C PRO A 67 0.86 30.10 -11.94
N PHE A 68 1.75 29.73 -12.86
CA PHE A 68 3.07 30.36 -12.96
C PHE A 68 2.96 31.81 -13.42
N GLU A 69 3.67 32.72 -12.75
CA GLU A 69 3.88 34.08 -13.22
C GLU A 69 4.98 34.10 -14.30
N LYS A 70 4.76 34.83 -15.39
CA LYS A 70 5.80 35.04 -16.42
C LYS A 70 6.72 36.16 -15.95
N VAL A 71 7.95 35.81 -15.61
CA VAL A 71 9.03 36.78 -15.36
C VAL A 71 9.70 37.10 -16.70
N ALA A 72 9.75 38.38 -17.06
CA ALA A 72 10.37 38.90 -18.28
C ALA A 72 11.86 39.20 -18.10
#